data_AF-X0MBN9-F1
#
_entry.id   AF-X0MBN9-F1
#
_cell.length_a   1.000
_cell.length_b   1.000
_cell.length_c   1.000
_cell.angle_alpha   90.00
_cell.angle_beta   90.00
_cell.angle_gamma   90.00
#
_symmetry.space_group_name_H-M   'P 1'
#
loop_
_entity.id
_entity.type
_entity.pdbx_description
1 polymer ?
#
loop_
_entity_poly.entity_id
_entity_poly.type
_entity_poly.pdbx_seq_one_letter_code
_entity_poly.pdbx_strand_id
1 'polypeptide(L)'
;MREILPGPALKSEGTTSGSGQGPSLRPGLHPRATQTKVACEPCQPSHEQSVFKCFCELSELVYQSLYLVHSPRKPLTARALLRIFTDYLNWYDGIPDFLPLGHNFTPTVLFVHMYYHFAILQLFRPLIKLRIIGSQVFPRNVCLQAASAIQGLLKSYSQLYTLKRAPSFMPYFALTSTIMDLTIMAAAVQTNDLDTTARTDPQVVDAVKQGIASLAEMTPCHRTAEQAPHILRYLAKKWSINVGIDIQ
;
A
#
# COMPACT_ATOMS: atom_id res chain seq x y z
N MET A 1 -17.03 15.07 6.98
CA MET A 1 -18.28 14.60 7.61
C MET A 1 -19.13 13.92 6.55
N ARG A 2 -19.18 12.58 6.55
CA ARG A 2 -20.16 11.80 5.79
C ARG A 2 -20.50 10.58 6.62
N GLU A 3 -21.66 10.63 7.25
CA GLU A 3 -22.36 9.46 7.77
C GLU A 3 -23.15 8.82 6.62
N ILE A 4 -23.26 7.50 6.63
CA ILE A 4 -24.19 6.73 5.80
C ILE A 4 -24.94 5.80 6.75
N LEU A 5 -26.25 6.01 6.90
CA LEU A 5 -27.17 5.10 7.60
C LEU A 5 -27.91 4.20 6.57
N PRO A 6 -28.51 3.07 7.01
CA PRO A 6 -28.58 1.83 6.26
C PRO A 6 -29.90 1.63 5.52
N GLY A 7 -29.85 0.84 4.44
CA GLY A 7 -31.06 0.28 3.82
C GLY A 7 -31.53 -0.96 4.58
N PRO A 8 -32.86 -1.16 4.67
CA PRO A 8 -33.36 -2.49 4.36
C PRO A 8 -34.72 -2.50 3.64
N ALA A 9 -34.89 -3.48 2.75
CA ALA A 9 -35.90 -4.54 2.82
C ALA A 9 -36.26 -5.05 1.42
N LEU A 10 -36.06 -6.35 1.16
CA LEU A 10 -36.86 -7.07 0.16
C LEU A 10 -37.76 -8.07 0.89
N LYS A 11 -39.06 -8.01 0.57
CA LYS A 11 -40.12 -8.83 1.13
C LYS A 11 -40.34 -10.13 0.34
N SER A 12 -40.54 -11.18 1.14
CA SER A 12 -41.47 -12.33 1.06
C SER A 12 -41.69 -13.14 -0.22
N GLU A 13 -41.55 -14.44 0.00
CA GLU A 13 -41.99 -15.62 -0.74
C GLU A 13 -43.49 -15.65 -1.09
N GLY A 14 -43.82 -16.44 -2.12
CA GLY A 14 -45.16 -16.92 -2.45
C GLY A 14 -45.11 -18.33 -3.06
N THR A 15 -45.72 -19.27 -2.33
CA THR A 15 -45.93 -20.71 -2.51
C THR A 15 -46.67 -21.15 -3.79
N THR A 16 -46.53 -22.41 -4.22
CA THR A 16 -47.65 -23.37 -4.49
C THR A 16 -47.14 -24.83 -4.65
N SER A 17 -48.02 -25.75 -4.25
CA SER A 17 -47.92 -27.17 -3.85
C SER A 17 -47.94 -28.23 -4.97
N GLY A 18 -47.57 -29.49 -4.64
CA GLY A 18 -47.84 -30.69 -5.45
C GLY A 18 -47.42 -32.00 -4.75
N SER A 19 -48.38 -32.90 -4.51
CA SER A 19 -48.38 -34.06 -3.59
C SER A 19 -48.06 -35.42 -4.26
N GLY A 20 -47.55 -36.40 -3.49
CA GLY A 20 -47.57 -37.84 -3.83
C GLY A 20 -47.10 -38.76 -2.69
N GLN A 21 -47.97 -39.70 -2.26
CA GLN A 21 -47.83 -40.62 -1.11
C GLN A 21 -47.16 -41.98 -1.45
N GLY A 22 -46.58 -42.65 -0.44
CA GLY A 22 -46.40 -44.12 -0.37
C GLY A 22 -45.39 -44.61 0.69
N PRO A 23 -45.59 -45.72 1.44
CA PRO A 23 -45.06 -45.87 2.81
C PRO A 23 -44.02 -46.99 3.08
N SER A 24 -43.35 -46.87 4.25
CA SER A 24 -43.06 -47.93 5.25
C SER A 24 -41.60 -48.26 5.63
N LEU A 25 -41.45 -48.60 6.93
CA LEU A 25 -40.41 -49.33 7.69
C LEU A 25 -39.24 -48.54 8.36
N ARG A 26 -39.30 -48.49 9.71
CA ARG A 26 -38.21 -48.19 10.69
C ARG A 26 -37.34 -49.46 10.93
N PRO A 27 -36.26 -49.50 11.77
CA PRO A 27 -35.59 -48.45 12.58
C PRO A 27 -34.04 -48.43 12.49
N GLY A 28 -33.39 -47.37 12.95
CA GLY A 28 -31.95 -47.38 13.25
C GLY A 28 -31.55 -46.24 14.17
N LEU A 29 -31.13 -46.57 15.40
CA LEU A 29 -30.50 -45.64 16.33
C LEU A 29 -29.20 -45.09 15.72
N HIS A 30 -29.03 -43.77 15.72
CA HIS A 30 -27.71 -43.15 15.63
C HIS A 30 -27.58 -42.08 16.72
N PRO A 31 -26.39 -41.95 17.35
CA PRO A 31 -26.20 -41.20 18.57
C PRO A 31 -26.26 -39.69 18.32
N ARG A 32 -26.83 -39.00 19.31
CA ARG A 32 -26.97 -37.55 19.39
C ARG A 32 -25.58 -36.91 19.50
N ALA A 33 -24.96 -36.59 18.36
CA ALA A 33 -23.85 -35.65 18.32
C ALA A 33 -24.43 -34.24 18.45
N THR A 34 -24.33 -33.66 19.64
CA THR A 34 -24.60 -32.24 19.88
C THR A 34 -23.53 -31.46 19.12
N GLN A 35 -23.86 -31.02 17.89
CA GLN A 35 -22.97 -30.20 17.09
C GLN A 35 -23.00 -28.77 17.63
N THR A 36 -22.15 -28.49 18.62
CA THR A 36 -21.80 -27.13 19.00
C THR A 36 -21.07 -26.51 17.82
N LYS A 37 -21.82 -25.80 16.98
CA LYS A 37 -21.31 -25.01 15.86
C LYS A 37 -20.54 -23.83 16.46
N VAL A 38 -19.26 -24.01 16.74
CA VAL A 38 -18.34 -22.88 16.95
C VAL A 38 -18.33 -22.13 15.63
N ALA A 39 -18.93 -20.95 15.61
CA ALA A 39 -18.87 -20.08 14.46
C ALA A 39 -17.41 -19.63 14.29
N CYS A 40 -16.68 -20.25 13.36
CA CYS A 40 -15.49 -19.64 12.82
C CYS A 40 -15.91 -18.32 12.18
N GLU A 41 -15.15 -17.25 12.45
CA GLU A 41 -15.24 -16.01 11.68
C GLU A 41 -15.18 -16.32 10.18
N PRO A 42 -15.93 -15.59 9.33
CA PRO A 42 -15.92 -15.83 7.89
C PRO A 42 -14.50 -15.73 7.33
N CYS A 43 -13.95 -16.87 6.91
CA CYS A 43 -12.65 -16.93 6.25
C CYS A 43 -12.74 -16.14 4.94
N GLN A 44 -11.97 -15.07 4.81
CA GLN A 44 -11.96 -14.22 3.62
C GLN A 44 -11.45 -15.01 2.41
N PRO A 45 -12.17 -15.05 1.28
CA PRO A 45 -11.69 -15.73 0.07
C PRO A 45 -10.46 -15.00 -0.49
N SER A 46 -9.38 -15.74 -0.77
CA SER A 46 -8.08 -15.16 -1.12
C SER A 46 -7.98 -14.60 -2.55
N HIS A 47 -8.89 -14.99 -3.46
CA HIS A 47 -8.94 -14.58 -4.88
C HIS A 47 -7.56 -14.55 -5.58
N GLU A 48 -6.68 -15.51 -5.24
CA GLU A 48 -5.25 -15.48 -5.55
C GLU A 48 -4.94 -15.25 -7.04
N GLN A 49 -5.68 -15.91 -7.93
CA GLN A 49 -5.49 -15.78 -9.39
C GLN A 49 -5.78 -14.37 -9.89
N SER A 50 -6.81 -13.73 -9.35
CA SER A 50 -7.22 -12.39 -9.74
C SER A 50 -6.27 -11.33 -9.18
N VAL A 51 -5.78 -11.52 -7.95
CA VAL A 51 -4.74 -10.65 -7.36
C VAL A 51 -3.42 -10.78 -8.13
N PHE A 52 -3.03 -12.00 -8.51
CA PHE A 52 -1.84 -12.23 -9.32
C PHE A 52 -1.94 -11.59 -10.71
N LYS A 53 -3.09 -11.72 -11.39
CA LYS A 53 -3.36 -11.02 -12.65
C LYS A 53 -3.17 -9.51 -12.51
N CYS A 54 -3.77 -8.93 -11.46
CA CYS A 54 -3.67 -7.51 -11.14
C CYS A 54 -2.21 -7.08 -10.90
N PHE A 55 -1.43 -7.89 -10.18
CA PHE A 55 0.00 -7.66 -9.99
C PHE A 55 0.81 -7.69 -11.31
N CYS A 56 0.49 -8.61 -12.22
CA CYS A 56 1.14 -8.69 -13.53
C CYS A 56 0.82 -7.46 -14.41
N GLU A 57 -0.44 -7.03 -14.46
CA GLU A 57 -0.87 -5.82 -15.19
C GLU A 57 -0.17 -4.58 -14.64
N LEU A 58 -0.11 -4.43 -13.32
CA LEU A 58 0.64 -3.34 -12.69
C LEU A 58 2.12 -3.41 -13.02
N SER A 59 2.72 -4.60 -12.97
CA SER A 59 4.14 -4.79 -13.27
C SER A 59 4.48 -4.37 -14.69
N GLU A 60 3.61 -4.64 -15.68
CA GLU A 60 3.80 -4.16 -17.05
C GLU A 60 3.86 -2.63 -17.12
N LEU A 61 2.94 -1.93 -16.44
CA LEU A 61 2.98 -0.46 -16.33
C LEU A 61 4.25 0.02 -15.62
N VAL A 62 4.70 -0.67 -14.57
CA VAL A 62 5.96 -0.39 -13.88
C VAL A 62 7.13 -0.47 -14.85
N TYR A 63 7.24 -1.55 -15.63
CA TYR A 63 8.32 -1.69 -16.60
C TYR A 63 8.28 -0.58 -17.66
N GLN A 64 7.12 -0.25 -18.21
CA GLN A 64 6.99 0.86 -19.16
C GLN A 64 7.45 2.20 -18.57
N SER A 65 7.10 2.46 -17.31
CA SER A 65 7.51 3.66 -16.59
C SER A 65 9.03 3.72 -16.35
N LEU A 66 9.65 2.58 -15.99
CA LEU A 66 11.08 2.47 -15.78
C LEU A 66 11.86 2.67 -17.10
N TYR A 67 11.39 2.10 -18.21
CA TYR A 67 11.98 2.34 -19.52
C TYR A 67 11.92 3.81 -19.91
N LEU A 68 10.81 4.50 -19.63
CA LEU A 68 10.65 5.92 -19.90
C LEU A 68 11.64 6.79 -19.11
N VAL A 69 11.87 6.46 -17.83
CA VAL A 69 12.67 7.29 -16.91
C VAL A 69 14.17 6.95 -16.94
N HIS A 70 14.53 5.66 -17.02
CA HIS A 70 15.91 5.19 -16.81
C HIS A 70 16.63 4.73 -18.07
N SER A 71 15.90 4.42 -19.15
CA SER A 71 16.51 4.05 -20.44
C SER A 71 15.93 4.88 -21.59
N PRO A 72 16.08 6.23 -21.54
CA PRO A 72 15.47 7.11 -22.53
C PRO A 72 16.13 6.92 -23.89
N ARG A 73 15.44 6.23 -24.82
CA ARG A 73 15.75 6.34 -26.26
C ARG A 73 15.44 7.75 -26.80
N LYS A 74 14.61 8.51 -26.09
CA LYS A 74 14.16 9.88 -26.42
C LYS A 74 14.13 10.72 -25.14
N PRO A 75 14.32 12.05 -25.22
CA PRO A 75 14.21 12.93 -24.06
C PRO A 75 12.86 12.75 -23.33
N LEU A 76 12.90 12.74 -22.00
CA LEU A 76 11.69 12.64 -21.18
C LEU A 76 10.84 13.90 -21.37
N THR A 77 9.61 13.73 -21.84
CA THR A 77 8.65 14.85 -21.98
C THR A 77 7.61 14.81 -20.88
N ALA A 78 7.16 15.99 -20.43
CA ALA A 78 6.06 16.12 -19.49
C ALA A 78 4.79 15.37 -19.96
N ARG A 79 4.49 15.41 -21.27
CA ARG A 79 3.35 14.71 -21.85
C ARG A 79 3.47 13.19 -21.69
N ALA A 80 4.65 12.61 -21.99
CA ALA A 80 4.85 11.17 -21.84
C ALA A 80 4.78 10.72 -20.38
N LEU A 81 5.36 11.52 -19.47
CA LEU A 81 5.28 11.28 -18.02
C LEU A 81 3.84 11.31 -17.51
N LEU A 82 3.08 12.36 -17.84
CA LEU A 82 1.70 12.51 -17.40
C LEU A 82 0.80 11.42 -17.98
N ARG A 83 1.04 10.96 -19.22
CA ARG A 83 0.32 9.82 -19.79
C ARG A 83 0.50 8.56 -18.94
N ILE A 84 1.74 8.18 -18.64
CA ILE A 84 2.02 7.02 -17.78
C ILE A 84 1.39 7.19 -16.39
N PHE A 85 1.41 8.41 -15.84
CA PHE A 85 0.74 8.67 -14.56
C PHE A 85 -0.78 8.49 -14.65
N THR A 86 -1.42 8.95 -15.74
CA THR A 86 -2.83 8.69 -16.01
C THR A 86 -3.12 7.19 -16.17
N ASP A 87 -2.23 6.43 -16.82
CA ASP A 87 -2.38 4.98 -16.96
C ASP A 87 -2.36 4.28 -15.58
N TYR A 88 -1.50 4.74 -14.65
CA TYR A 88 -1.54 4.28 -13.26
C TYR A 88 -2.85 4.61 -12.54
N LEU A 89 -3.36 5.83 -12.70
CA LEU A 89 -4.63 6.23 -12.06
C LEU A 89 -5.80 5.39 -12.60
N ASN A 90 -5.88 5.23 -13.93
CA ASN A 90 -6.91 4.41 -14.57
C ASN A 90 -6.82 2.94 -14.14
N TRP A 91 -5.61 2.40 -14.00
CA TRP A 91 -5.42 1.04 -13.48
C TRP A 91 -5.94 0.92 -12.05
N TYR A 92 -5.64 1.90 -11.19
CA TYR A 92 -6.08 1.89 -9.79
C TYR A 92 -7.61 2.02 -9.66
N ASP A 93 -8.21 2.90 -10.47
CA ASP A 93 -9.67 3.08 -10.51
C ASP A 93 -10.41 1.86 -11.09
N GLY A 94 -9.72 1.08 -11.94
CA GLY A 94 -10.23 -0.15 -12.56
C GLY A 94 -9.99 -1.42 -11.75
N ILE A 95 -9.46 -1.31 -10.53
CA ILE A 95 -9.21 -2.46 -9.65
C ILE A 95 -10.54 -3.19 -9.34
N PRO A 96 -10.63 -4.53 -9.48
CA PRO A 96 -11.84 -5.29 -9.19
C PRO A 96 -12.30 -5.19 -7.72
N ASP A 97 -13.61 -5.27 -7.47
CA ASP A 97 -14.30 -5.07 -6.18
C ASP A 97 -13.78 -5.87 -4.96
N PHE A 98 -12.99 -6.93 -5.17
CA PHE A 98 -12.40 -7.71 -4.08
C PHE A 98 -11.05 -7.16 -3.58
N LEU A 99 -10.47 -6.19 -4.28
CA LEU A 99 -9.16 -5.60 -3.97
C LEU A 99 -9.20 -4.16 -3.38
N PRO A 100 -10.34 -3.42 -3.29
CA PRO A 100 -10.41 -2.17 -2.54
C PRO A 100 -10.11 -2.37 -1.06
N LEU A 101 -9.29 -1.46 -0.52
CA LEU A 101 -9.06 -1.34 0.91
C LEU A 101 -10.38 -1.04 1.63
N GLY A 102 -10.66 -1.73 2.73
CA GLY A 102 -11.90 -1.61 3.52
C GLY A 102 -12.73 -2.90 3.59
N HIS A 103 -12.58 -3.79 2.60
CA HIS A 103 -13.22 -5.12 2.60
C HIS A 103 -12.19 -6.24 2.73
N ASN A 104 -11.01 -6.11 2.10
CA ASN A 104 -9.97 -7.14 2.09
C ASN A 104 -8.61 -6.55 2.49
N PHE A 105 -8.02 -7.11 3.54
CA PHE A 105 -6.70 -6.71 4.05
C PHE A 105 -5.68 -7.86 3.96
N THR A 106 -5.85 -8.78 3.01
CA THR A 106 -4.92 -9.90 2.87
C THR A 106 -3.49 -9.39 2.58
N PRO A 107 -2.44 -10.14 2.98
CA PRO A 107 -1.05 -9.73 2.74
C PRO A 107 -0.76 -9.37 1.28
N THR A 108 -1.36 -10.10 0.33
CA THR A 108 -1.17 -9.89 -1.11
C THR A 108 -1.85 -8.60 -1.60
N VAL A 109 -3.06 -8.30 -1.12
CA VAL A 109 -3.76 -7.05 -1.46
C VAL A 109 -2.96 -5.84 -0.95
N LEU A 110 -2.53 -5.89 0.32
CA LEU A 110 -1.68 -4.84 0.90
C LEU A 110 -0.38 -4.67 0.11
N PHE A 111 0.24 -5.77 -0.32
CA PHE A 111 1.45 -5.75 -1.13
C PHE A 111 1.23 -5.07 -2.49
N VAL A 112 0.14 -5.38 -3.20
CA VAL A 112 -0.18 -4.77 -4.50
C VAL A 112 -0.40 -3.26 -4.37
N HIS A 113 -1.11 -2.83 -3.32
CA HIS A 113 -1.30 -1.40 -3.03
C HIS A 113 0.02 -0.68 -2.69
N MET A 114 0.89 -1.30 -1.89
CA MET A 114 2.22 -0.76 -1.63
C MET A 114 3.05 -0.67 -2.90
N TYR A 115 2.96 -1.68 -3.78
CA TYR A 115 3.67 -1.71 -5.05
C TYR A 115 3.22 -0.60 -6.00
N TYR A 116 1.91 -0.33 -6.06
CA TYR A 116 1.34 0.79 -6.82
C TYR A 116 1.93 2.14 -6.38
N HIS A 117 1.89 2.44 -5.09
CA HIS A 117 2.45 3.68 -4.57
C HIS A 117 3.97 3.75 -4.73
N PHE A 118 4.66 2.62 -4.61
CA PHE A 118 6.09 2.53 -4.88
C PHE A 118 6.41 2.85 -6.34
N ALA A 119 5.61 2.38 -7.28
CA ALA A 119 5.78 2.67 -8.70
C ALA A 119 5.60 4.18 -9.00
N ILE A 120 4.59 4.81 -8.39
CA ILE A 120 4.40 6.26 -8.45
C ILE A 120 5.62 7.01 -7.88
N LEU A 121 6.18 6.56 -6.75
CA LEU A 121 7.40 7.14 -6.20
C LEU A 121 8.56 7.06 -7.19
N GLN A 122 8.79 5.91 -7.83
CA GLN A 122 9.87 5.77 -8.81
C GLN A 122 9.68 6.69 -10.02
N LEU A 123 8.43 6.85 -10.49
CA LEU A 123 8.10 7.72 -11.63
C LEU A 123 8.45 9.20 -11.38
N PHE A 124 8.10 9.72 -10.19
CA PHE A 124 8.22 11.14 -9.89
C PHE A 124 9.47 11.53 -9.09
N ARG A 125 10.17 10.58 -8.45
CA ARG A 125 11.36 10.85 -7.63
C ARG A 125 12.44 11.68 -8.34
N PRO A 126 12.80 11.42 -9.61
CA PRO A 126 13.79 12.25 -10.32
C PRO A 126 13.36 13.71 -10.52
N LEU A 127 12.06 13.99 -10.40
CA LEU A 127 11.42 15.27 -10.72
C LEU A 127 10.95 16.02 -9.47
N ILE A 128 11.31 15.56 -8.27
CA ILE A 128 10.76 16.08 -7.00
C ILE A 128 11.00 17.59 -6.80
N LYS A 129 12.11 18.13 -7.35
CA LYS A 129 12.46 19.55 -7.29
C LYS A 129 11.93 20.36 -8.48
N LEU A 130 11.25 19.73 -9.43
CA LEU A 130 10.79 20.34 -10.67
C LEU A 130 9.28 20.60 -10.63
N ARG A 131 8.86 21.58 -11.44
CA ARG A 131 7.44 21.87 -11.71
C ARG A 131 7.12 21.53 -13.16
N ILE A 132 6.01 20.83 -13.36
CA ILE A 132 5.51 20.52 -14.70
C ILE A 132 4.65 21.71 -15.17
N ILE A 133 5.15 22.47 -16.13
CA ILE A 133 4.42 23.63 -16.68
C ILE A 133 3.15 23.13 -17.39
N GLY A 134 2.01 23.79 -17.12
CA GLY A 134 0.73 23.44 -17.73
C GLY A 134 0.04 22.21 -17.13
N SER A 135 0.50 21.70 -15.99
CA SER A 135 -0.15 20.62 -15.24
C SER A 135 -0.45 21.05 -13.81
N GLN A 136 -1.55 20.53 -13.27
CA GLN A 136 -1.90 20.65 -11.84
C GLN A 136 -1.15 19.63 -10.97
N VAL A 137 -0.42 18.69 -11.59
CA VAL A 137 0.35 17.66 -10.89
C VAL A 137 1.67 18.25 -10.40
N PHE A 138 1.84 18.29 -9.08
CA PHE A 138 3.10 18.66 -8.44
C PHE A 138 3.84 17.38 -8.00
N PRO A 139 4.98 17.03 -8.63
CA PRO A 139 5.72 15.80 -8.31
C PRO A 139 6.01 15.62 -6.83
N ARG A 140 6.40 16.70 -6.13
CA ARG A 140 6.63 16.69 -4.68
C ARG A 140 5.40 16.21 -3.90
N ASN A 141 4.21 16.71 -4.23
CA ASN A 141 2.98 16.37 -3.51
C ASN A 141 2.53 14.94 -3.81
N VAL A 142 2.70 14.48 -5.06
CA VAL A 142 2.41 13.09 -5.44
C VAL A 142 3.33 12.14 -4.70
N CYS A 143 4.64 12.43 -4.64
CA CYS A 143 5.61 11.64 -3.88
C CYS A 143 5.28 11.62 -2.38
N LEU A 144 4.92 12.75 -1.78
CA LEU A 144 4.55 12.83 -0.37
C LEU A 144 3.33 11.94 -0.06
N GLN A 145 2.30 12.01 -0.90
CA GLN A 145 1.10 11.19 -0.75
C GLN A 145 1.40 9.70 -0.89
N ALA A 146 2.20 9.32 -1.90
CA ALA A 146 2.60 7.93 -2.11
C ALA A 146 3.45 7.38 -0.96
N ALA A 147 4.41 8.16 -0.45
CA ALA A 147 5.20 7.78 0.72
C ALA A 147 4.31 7.59 1.96
N SER A 148 3.41 8.53 2.23
CA SER A 148 2.46 8.46 3.35
C SER A 148 1.54 7.24 3.26
N ALA A 149 1.05 6.92 2.05
CA ALA A 149 0.22 5.74 1.81
C ALA A 149 1.00 4.43 2.10
N ILE A 150 2.25 4.33 1.64
CA ILE A 150 3.11 3.17 1.94
C ILE A 150 3.31 3.02 3.45
N GLN A 151 3.59 4.10 4.20
CA GLN A 151 3.76 4.03 5.65
C GLN A 151 2.47 3.54 6.35
N GLY A 152 1.30 4.04 5.91
CA GLY A 152 0.00 3.59 6.43
C GLY A 152 -0.27 2.10 6.15
N LEU A 153 0.07 1.64 4.95
CA LEU A 153 -0.06 0.23 4.56
C LEU A 153 0.92 -0.68 5.32
N LEU A 154 2.17 -0.25 5.51
CA LEU A 154 3.16 -0.97 6.32
C LEU A 154 2.72 -1.09 7.78
N LYS A 155 2.18 -0.02 8.36
CA LYS A 155 1.60 -0.03 9.71
C LYS A 155 0.45 -1.02 9.82
N SER A 156 -0.47 -1.00 8.85
CA SER A 156 -1.61 -1.93 8.80
C SER A 156 -1.12 -3.38 8.65
N TYR A 157 -0.14 -3.62 7.79
CA TYR A 157 0.47 -4.94 7.62
C TYR A 157 1.13 -5.46 8.90
N SER A 158 1.94 -4.62 9.57
CA SER A 158 2.60 -4.97 10.84
C SER A 158 1.58 -5.37 11.92
N GLN A 159 0.49 -4.59 12.04
CA GLN A 159 -0.57 -4.84 13.01
C GLN A 159 -1.32 -6.15 12.76
N LEU A 160 -1.53 -6.53 11.50
CA LEU A 160 -2.29 -7.73 11.14
C LEU A 160 -1.43 -8.99 11.06
N TYR A 161 -0.18 -8.88 10.59
CA TYR A 161 0.63 -10.03 10.16
C TYR A 161 2.08 -10.06 10.63
N THR A 162 2.55 -9.03 11.35
CA THR A 162 3.97 -8.73 11.64
C THR A 162 4.85 -8.58 10.39
N LEU A 163 5.81 -7.66 10.44
CA LEU A 163 6.78 -7.47 9.34
C LEU A 163 7.95 -8.47 9.39
N LYS A 164 8.06 -9.29 10.46
CA LYS A 164 9.07 -10.35 10.58
C LYS A 164 8.94 -11.45 9.52
N ARG A 165 7.81 -11.51 8.81
CA ARG A 165 7.54 -12.46 7.71
C ARG A 165 7.14 -11.76 6.42
N ALA A 166 7.50 -10.49 6.27
CA ALA A 166 7.18 -9.70 5.10
C ALA A 166 7.76 -10.32 3.81
N PRO A 167 7.11 -10.15 2.64
CA PRO A 167 7.68 -10.50 1.34
C PRO A 167 8.99 -9.78 1.04
N SER A 168 9.89 -10.41 0.28
CA SER A 168 11.26 -9.92 0.00
C SER A 168 11.37 -8.56 -0.69
N PHE A 169 10.29 -8.07 -1.30
CA PHE A 169 10.28 -6.76 -1.94
C PHE A 169 9.80 -5.63 -1.00
N MET A 170 9.16 -5.97 0.12
CA MET A 170 8.59 -4.99 1.05
C MET A 170 9.63 -4.07 1.72
N PRO A 171 10.86 -4.51 2.06
CA PRO A 171 11.90 -3.62 2.55
C PRO A 171 12.23 -2.46 1.59
N TYR A 172 12.10 -2.66 0.28
CA TYR A 172 12.36 -1.60 -0.70
C TYR A 172 11.26 -0.53 -0.71
N PHE A 173 10.01 -0.93 -0.44
CA PHE A 173 8.89 0.00 -0.26
C PHE A 173 9.13 0.88 0.97
N ALA A 174 9.45 0.25 2.11
CA ALA A 174 9.75 0.94 3.36
C ALA A 174 10.97 1.87 3.24
N LEU A 175 12.07 1.39 2.65
CA LEU A 175 13.27 2.19 2.44
C LEU A 175 13.00 3.38 1.52
N THR A 176 12.32 3.18 0.40
CA THR A 176 12.10 4.26 -0.59
C THR A 176 11.14 5.33 -0.07
N SER A 177 10.06 4.94 0.61
CA SER A 177 9.15 5.90 1.26
C SER A 177 9.87 6.70 2.34
N THR A 178 10.67 6.05 3.19
CA THR A 178 11.44 6.74 4.23
C THR A 178 12.51 7.68 3.66
N ILE A 179 13.20 7.29 2.58
CA ILE A 179 14.11 8.19 1.86
C ILE A 179 13.34 9.39 1.28
N MET A 180 12.13 9.17 0.77
CA MET A 180 11.29 10.25 0.25
C MET A 180 10.92 11.25 1.34
N ASP A 181 10.48 10.78 2.51
CA ASP A 181 10.17 11.63 3.67
C ASP A 181 11.40 12.46 4.10
N LEU A 182 12.58 11.83 4.17
CA LEU A 182 13.85 12.54 4.42
C LEU A 182 14.17 13.58 3.34
N THR A 183 13.95 13.25 2.07
CA THR A 183 14.22 14.17 0.95
C THR A 183 13.31 15.40 1.01
N ILE A 184 12.05 15.20 1.37
CA ILE A 184 11.05 16.27 1.52
C ILE A 184 11.41 17.15 2.72
N MET A 185 11.86 16.55 3.82
CA MET A 185 12.34 17.26 5.00
C MET A 185 13.61 18.08 4.70
N ALA A 186 14.59 17.49 3.99
CA ALA A 186 15.80 18.19 3.55
C ALA A 186 15.49 19.42 2.70
N ALA A 187 14.51 19.29 1.80
CA ALA A 187 14.08 20.38 0.94
C ALA A 187 13.43 21.51 1.74
N ALA A 188 12.65 21.19 2.78
CA ALA A 188 12.03 22.20 3.65
C ALA A 188 13.06 22.95 4.51
N VAL A 189 14.11 22.28 4.99
CA VAL A 189 15.21 22.93 5.71
C VAL A 189 15.94 23.93 4.81
N GLN A 190 16.24 23.55 3.56
CA GLN A 190 16.91 24.43 2.59
C GLN A 190 16.07 25.65 2.19
N THR A 191 14.74 25.54 2.14
CA THR A 191 13.87 26.69 1.83
C THR A 191 13.70 27.60 3.04
N ASN A 192 13.68 27.06 4.24
CA ASN A 192 13.40 27.81 5.46
C ASN A 192 14.67 28.39 6.11
N ASP A 193 15.87 28.10 5.61
CA ASP A 193 17.10 28.82 6.01
C ASP A 193 17.03 30.33 5.69
N LEU A 194 16.05 30.75 4.88
CA LEU A 194 15.73 32.16 4.62
C LEU A 194 14.78 32.78 5.67
N ASP A 195 14.07 31.97 6.47
CA ASP A 195 13.16 32.43 7.54
C ASP A 195 13.50 31.69 8.86
N THR A 196 14.17 32.39 9.75
CA THR A 196 14.68 31.88 11.03
C THR A 196 13.56 31.19 11.83
N THR A 197 13.81 29.96 12.29
CA THR A 197 12.93 29.03 13.06
C THR A 197 12.07 28.04 12.25
N ALA A 198 12.67 27.36 11.26
CA ALA A 198 12.10 26.19 10.60
C ALA A 198 11.82 25.02 11.58
N ARG A 199 10.66 25.03 12.26
CA ARG A 199 10.16 23.86 12.98
C ARG A 199 9.99 22.73 11.96
N THR A 200 10.85 21.72 12.05
CA THR A 200 10.70 20.47 11.30
C THR A 200 9.30 19.94 11.55
N ASP A 201 8.53 19.67 10.49
CA ASP A 201 7.17 19.15 10.60
C ASP A 201 7.19 17.85 11.44
N PRO A 202 6.58 17.84 12.63
CA PRO A 202 6.58 16.68 13.53
C PRO A 202 6.05 15.42 12.83
N GLN A 203 5.08 15.59 11.93
CA GLN A 203 4.47 14.49 11.20
C GLN A 203 5.48 13.77 10.30
N VAL A 204 6.38 14.50 9.65
CA VAL A 204 7.40 13.91 8.77
C VAL A 204 8.50 13.23 9.58
N VAL A 205 8.86 13.78 10.75
CA VAL A 205 9.81 13.14 11.68
C VAL A 205 9.26 11.80 12.18
N ASP A 206 7.98 11.76 12.56
CA ASP A 206 7.33 10.53 13.00
C ASP A 206 7.20 9.51 11.87
N ALA A 207 6.92 9.95 10.65
CA ALA A 207 6.92 9.08 9.47
C ALA A 207 8.31 8.43 9.24
N VAL A 208 9.39 9.20 9.38
CA VAL A 208 10.76 8.67 9.24
C VAL A 208 11.06 7.66 10.34
N LYS A 209 10.72 7.96 11.59
CA LYS A 209 10.90 7.02 12.72
C LYS A 209 10.10 5.74 12.52
N GLN A 210 8.85 5.85 12.07
CA GLN A 210 8.00 4.71 11.75
C GLN A 210 8.61 3.85 10.65
N GLY A 211 9.11 4.46 9.57
CA GLY A 211 9.76 3.75 8.49
C GLY A 211 11.00 2.96 8.95
N ILE A 212 11.81 3.56 9.83
CA ILE A 212 12.98 2.89 10.43
C ILE A 212 12.55 1.72 11.33
N ALA A 213 11.50 1.91 12.14
CA ALA A 213 10.97 0.83 12.99
C ALA A 213 10.42 -0.34 12.14
N SER A 214 9.69 -0.04 11.06
CA SER A 214 9.21 -1.04 10.13
C SER A 214 10.35 -1.81 9.44
N LEU A 215 11.44 -1.13 9.07
CA LEU A 215 12.64 -1.77 8.53
C LEU A 215 13.34 -2.65 9.57
N ALA A 216 13.48 -2.17 10.81
CA ALA A 216 14.08 -2.95 11.90
C ALA A 216 13.28 -4.23 12.20
N GLU A 217 11.95 -4.18 12.12
CA GLU A 217 11.11 -5.36 12.29
C GLU A 217 11.33 -6.41 11.18
N MET A 218 11.71 -5.98 9.98
CA MET A 218 12.01 -6.86 8.83
C MET A 218 13.44 -7.43 8.83
N THR A 219 14.35 -6.91 9.66
CA THR A 219 15.76 -7.33 9.70
C THR A 219 15.96 -8.86 9.84
N PRO A 220 15.19 -9.61 10.65
CA PRO A 220 15.37 -11.05 10.80
C PRO A 220 15.18 -11.86 9.51
N CYS A 221 14.42 -11.34 8.53
CA CYS A 221 14.11 -12.04 7.29
C CYS A 221 14.74 -11.41 6.04
N HIS A 222 15.24 -10.17 6.10
CA HIS A 222 15.75 -9.45 4.92
C HIS A 222 17.05 -8.69 5.19
N ARG A 223 18.15 -9.11 4.52
CA ARG A 223 19.43 -8.38 4.55
C ARG A 223 19.32 -6.93 4.08
N THR A 224 18.44 -6.63 3.13
CA THR A 224 18.19 -5.24 2.69
C THR A 224 17.66 -4.38 3.83
N ALA A 225 16.83 -4.94 4.71
CA ALA A 225 16.28 -4.24 5.85
C ALA A 225 17.33 -3.97 6.94
N GLU A 226 18.31 -4.87 7.09
CA GLU A 226 19.48 -4.66 7.95
C GLU A 226 20.34 -3.46 7.50
N GLN A 227 20.52 -3.30 6.18
CA GLN A 227 21.33 -2.22 5.62
C GLN A 227 20.61 -0.86 5.62
N ALA A 228 19.28 -0.87 5.57
CA ALA A 228 18.46 0.31 5.35
C ALA A 228 18.66 1.43 6.41
N PRO A 229 18.71 1.15 7.74
CA PRO A 229 19.01 2.16 8.74
C PRO A 229 20.34 2.88 8.54
N HIS A 230 21.38 2.17 8.08
CA HIS A 230 22.68 2.78 7.80
C HIS A 230 22.61 3.78 6.64
N ILE A 231 21.88 3.42 5.57
CA ILE A 231 21.63 4.30 4.42
C ILE A 231 20.85 5.54 4.86
N LEU A 232 19.78 5.36 5.63
CA LEU A 232 18.94 6.46 6.12
C LEU A 232 19.72 7.42 7.03
N ARG A 233 20.55 6.89 7.94
CA ARG A 233 21.42 7.69 8.81
C ARG A 233 22.46 8.47 8.00
N TYR A 234 23.08 7.85 7.01
CA TYR A 234 24.03 8.53 6.12
C TYR A 234 23.36 9.70 5.38
N LEU A 235 22.15 9.49 4.84
CA LEU A 235 21.40 10.53 4.14
C LEU A 235 20.95 11.66 5.08
N ALA A 236 20.46 11.33 6.28
CA ALA A 236 20.06 12.31 7.28
C ALA A 236 21.25 13.21 7.68
N LYS A 237 22.43 12.62 7.92
CA LYS A 237 23.67 13.37 8.18
C LYS A 237 24.08 14.24 6.99
N LYS A 238 24.07 13.66 5.78
CA LYS A 238 24.44 14.37 4.54
C LYS A 238 23.53 15.58 4.27
N TRP A 239 22.28 15.53 4.71
CA TRP A 239 21.30 16.60 4.53
C TRP A 239 21.09 17.46 5.78
N SER A 240 21.94 17.32 6.82
CA SER A 240 21.87 18.08 8.07
C SER A 240 20.52 17.99 8.79
N ILE A 241 19.85 16.84 8.70
CA ILE A 241 18.55 16.61 9.34
C ILE A 241 18.78 15.99 10.72
N ASN A 242 18.32 16.67 11.78
CA ASN A 242 18.29 16.11 13.12
C ASN A 242 17.05 15.22 13.31
N VAL A 243 17.10 14.00 12.76
CA VAL A 243 16.19 12.94 13.19
C VAL A 243 16.91 12.24 14.33
N GLY A 244 16.36 12.26 15.54
CA GLY A 244 16.92 11.54 16.72
C GLY A 244 16.90 10.02 16.52
N ILE A 245 17.69 9.53 15.57
CA ILE A 245 17.84 8.12 15.18
C ILE A 245 18.99 7.55 16.02
N ASP A 246 18.76 7.47 17.32
CA ASP A 246 19.58 6.64 18.20
C ASP A 246 19.10 5.21 18.05
N ILE A 247 19.92 4.40 17.40
CA ILE A 247 19.71 2.95 17.29
C ILE A 247 21.07 2.33 17.62
N GLN A 248 21.07 1.58 18.74
CA GLN A 248 22.13 0.72 19.25
C GLN A 248 22.54 -0.35 18.23
#